data_AF-A0A354IVG6-F1
#
_entry.id   AF-A0A354IVG6-F1
#
_cell.length_a   1.000
_cell.length_b   1.000
_cell.length_c   1.000
_cell.angle_alpha   90.00
_cell.angle_beta   90.00
_cell.angle_gamma   90.00
#
_symmetry.space_group_name_H-M   'P 1'
#
loop_
_entity.id
_entity.type
_entity.pdbx_description
1 polymer ?
#
loop_
_entity_poly.entity_id
_entity_poly.type
_entity_poly.pdbx_seq_one_letter_code
_entity_poly.pdbx_strand_id
1 'polypeptide(L)'
;MPNPLTPSPPVPDTPAAPGAPAVTGNIAVDGREWLNFRRSQIGMSTLNQNSTINMAAQNHSDYQRLNNTITHDQVAGRQGFTGVTVSDRLTAAGYVFNTSAARAYGEVISATSSGTGQYMAEELITAIYHRFVIFEPVFKEIGTGAATATNGRSYFTANFTANNGYGAGLGRGQVAVWPYDAQTAVPRNFFSDTESPDPVPNRNEVGYPISVHANINVPVTVTSFAVRPRGGADLATRLLSNANDSHTGRSSAAIVPLQPLAAGTTYDVTFTGTADGVAVTRSWSFTTR
;
A
#
# COMPACT_ATOMS: atom_id res chain seq x y z
N MET A 1 -20.38 -7.65 17.36
CA MET A 1 -20.66 -6.75 16.23
C MET A 1 -19.37 -5.98 15.96
N PRO A 2 -18.74 -6.07 14.77
CA PRO A 2 -17.67 -5.14 14.44
C PRO A 2 -18.30 -3.74 14.38
N ASN A 3 -17.67 -2.79 15.06
CA ASN A 3 -18.07 -1.40 15.03
C ASN A 3 -18.02 -0.91 13.57
N PRO A 4 -19.02 -0.17 13.05
CA PRO A 4 -18.87 0.44 11.74
C PRO A 4 -17.67 1.37 11.80
N LEU A 5 -16.69 1.13 10.94
CA LEU A 5 -15.52 1.99 10.77
C LEU A 5 -16.01 3.43 10.60
N THR A 6 -15.77 4.26 11.61
CA THR A 6 -16.07 5.69 11.52
C THR A 6 -15.22 6.26 10.39
N PRO A 7 -15.80 6.97 9.41
CA PRO A 7 -15.02 7.59 8.35
C PRO A 7 -14.02 8.55 8.97
N SER A 8 -12.74 8.39 8.63
CA SER A 8 -11.75 9.43 8.90
C SER A 8 -12.22 10.75 8.28
N PRO A 9 -11.94 11.91 8.91
CA PRO A 9 -12.12 13.18 8.24
C PRO A 9 -11.41 13.12 6.88
N PRO A 10 -12.00 13.70 5.81
CA PRO A 10 -11.33 13.75 4.53
C PRO A 10 -9.95 14.38 4.77
N VAL A 11 -8.89 13.67 4.38
CA VAL A 11 -7.60 14.32 4.16
C VAL A 11 -7.93 15.41 3.14
N PRO A 12 -7.81 16.72 3.47
CA PRO A 12 -8.02 17.77 2.49
C PRO A 12 -7.25 17.42 1.23
N ASP A 13 -7.91 17.48 0.08
CA ASP A 13 -7.33 17.16 -1.23
C ASP A 13 -5.89 17.63 -1.25
N THR A 14 -4.96 16.67 -1.22
CA THR A 14 -3.54 16.97 -1.25
C THR A 14 -3.34 17.87 -2.48
N PRO A 15 -2.77 19.09 -2.33
CA PRO A 15 -2.48 19.92 -3.49
C PRO A 15 -1.76 19.05 -4.51
N ALA A 16 -2.18 19.12 -5.78
CA ALA A 16 -1.64 18.25 -6.83
C ALA A 16 -0.10 18.35 -6.81
N ALA A 17 0.55 17.28 -6.35
CA ALA A 17 1.99 17.23 -6.32
C ALA A 17 2.51 17.43 -7.75
N PRO A 18 3.65 18.10 -7.97
CA PRO A 18 4.22 18.25 -9.30
C PRO A 18 4.31 16.88 -10.00
N GLY A 19 3.73 16.78 -11.20
CA GLY A 19 3.68 15.54 -11.97
C GLY A 19 2.56 14.56 -11.60
N ALA A 20 1.65 14.93 -10.70
CA ALA A 20 0.47 14.12 -10.37
C ALA A 20 -0.39 13.84 -11.62
N PRO A 21 -0.95 12.63 -11.75
CA PRO A 21 -1.81 12.27 -12.87
C PRO A 21 -3.11 13.09 -12.87
N ALA A 22 -3.66 13.32 -14.07
CA ALA A 22 -4.94 14.00 -14.22
C ALA A 22 -6.09 13.17 -13.64
N VAL A 23 -7.04 13.87 -13.00
CA VAL A 23 -8.26 13.26 -12.46
C VAL A 23 -9.25 13.06 -13.60
N THR A 24 -9.71 11.83 -13.81
CA THR A 24 -10.68 11.47 -14.86
C THR A 24 -12.11 11.36 -14.33
N GLY A 25 -12.27 11.24 -13.00
CA GLY A 25 -13.55 10.94 -12.36
C GLY A 25 -13.90 9.45 -12.37
N ASN A 26 -13.07 8.61 -12.97
CA ASN A 26 -13.18 7.16 -12.89
C ASN A 26 -12.30 6.64 -11.75
N ILE A 27 -12.92 6.21 -10.65
CA ILE A 27 -12.23 5.73 -9.43
C ILE A 27 -11.15 4.67 -9.76
N ALA A 28 -11.46 3.70 -10.61
CA ALA A 28 -10.53 2.62 -10.91
C ALA A 28 -9.29 3.11 -11.69
N VAL A 29 -9.49 4.00 -12.67
CA VAL A 29 -8.41 4.60 -13.46
C VAL A 29 -7.58 5.53 -12.59
N ASP A 30 -8.24 6.44 -11.90
CA ASP A 30 -7.63 7.45 -11.05
C ASP A 30 -6.78 6.83 -9.94
N GLY A 31 -7.28 5.75 -9.30
CA GLY A 31 -6.52 4.99 -8.32
C GLY A 31 -5.29 4.31 -8.92
N ARG A 32 -5.43 3.65 -10.08
CA ARG A 32 -4.29 2.99 -10.76
C ARG A 32 -3.18 3.97 -11.11
N GLU A 33 -3.54 5.10 -11.73
CA GLU A 33 -2.55 6.11 -12.13
C GLU A 33 -1.88 6.73 -10.91
N TRP A 34 -2.62 6.93 -9.82
CA TRP A 34 -2.04 7.40 -8.56
C TRP A 34 -1.06 6.41 -7.93
N LEU A 35 -1.38 5.11 -7.92
CA LEU A 35 -0.46 4.05 -7.45
C LEU A 35 0.83 4.03 -8.28
N ASN A 36 0.71 4.09 -9.61
CA ASN A 36 1.87 4.16 -10.51
C ASN A 36 2.69 5.44 -10.31
N PHE A 37 2.03 6.57 -10.08
CA PHE A 37 2.68 7.83 -9.76
C PHE A 37 3.50 7.72 -8.46
N ARG A 38 2.94 7.17 -7.38
CA ARG A 38 3.69 7.00 -6.13
C ARG A 38 4.84 5.99 -6.25
N ARG A 39 4.65 4.92 -7.04
CA ARG A 39 5.74 3.97 -7.35
C ARG A 39 6.91 4.64 -8.07
N SER A 40 6.64 5.50 -9.07
CA SER A 40 7.70 6.17 -9.82
C SER A 40 8.49 7.16 -8.96
N GLN A 41 7.84 7.82 -7.99
CA GLN A 41 8.49 8.74 -7.05
C GLN A 41 9.55 8.07 -6.16
N ILE A 42 9.48 6.75 -5.99
CA ILE A 42 10.45 5.97 -5.20
C ILE A 42 11.37 5.10 -6.05
N GLY A 43 11.45 5.40 -7.36
CA GLY A 43 12.34 4.72 -8.30
C GLY A 43 11.88 3.32 -8.69
N MET A 44 10.62 2.95 -8.41
CA MET A 44 10.06 1.69 -8.89
C MET A 44 9.54 1.82 -10.32
N SER A 45 9.54 0.70 -11.03
CA SER A 45 8.82 0.60 -12.30
C SER A 45 7.33 0.84 -12.09
N THR A 46 6.73 1.62 -13.00
CA THR A 46 5.29 1.65 -13.18
C THR A 46 4.81 0.30 -13.71
N LEU A 47 3.59 -0.05 -13.36
CA LEU A 47 2.97 -1.31 -13.70
C LEU A 47 2.12 -1.16 -14.94
N ASN A 48 2.22 -2.13 -15.84
CA ASN A 48 1.40 -2.17 -17.05
C ASN A 48 -0.03 -2.57 -16.69
N GLN A 49 -1.00 -1.83 -17.20
CA GLN A 49 -2.40 -2.23 -17.05
C GLN A 49 -2.64 -3.54 -17.81
N ASN A 50 -3.30 -4.50 -17.16
CA ASN A 50 -3.76 -5.73 -17.78
C ASN A 50 -5.30 -5.83 -17.68
N SER A 51 -5.99 -5.98 -18.82
CA SER A 51 -7.45 -6.01 -18.88
C SER A 51 -8.07 -7.22 -18.18
N THR A 52 -7.40 -8.37 -18.18
CA THR A 52 -7.81 -9.57 -17.45
C THR A 52 -7.75 -9.34 -15.94
N ILE A 53 -6.70 -8.68 -15.47
CA ILE A 53 -6.56 -8.31 -14.04
C ILE A 53 -7.59 -7.24 -13.66
N ASN A 54 -7.88 -6.26 -14.54
CA ASN A 54 -8.96 -5.29 -14.33
C ASN A 54 -10.31 -6.01 -14.14
N MET A 55 -10.62 -7.00 -14.98
CA MET A 55 -11.87 -7.74 -14.89
C MET A 55 -11.99 -8.47 -13.55
N ALA A 56 -10.93 -9.09 -13.06
CA ALA A 56 -10.91 -9.69 -11.73
C ALA A 56 -11.14 -8.66 -10.60
N ALA A 57 -10.45 -7.51 -10.66
CA ALA A 57 -10.60 -6.43 -9.68
C ALA A 57 -12.00 -5.79 -9.71
N GLN A 58 -12.57 -5.62 -10.90
CA GLN A 58 -13.93 -5.09 -11.08
C GLN A 58 -14.97 -6.05 -10.50
N ASN A 59 -14.90 -7.34 -10.87
CA ASN A 59 -15.79 -8.36 -10.33
C ASN A 59 -15.71 -8.44 -8.79
N HIS A 60 -14.50 -8.27 -8.23
CA HIS A 60 -14.34 -8.26 -6.78
C HIS A 60 -14.92 -7.01 -6.11
N SER A 61 -14.77 -5.83 -6.72
CA SER A 61 -15.41 -4.60 -6.24
C SER A 61 -16.94 -4.70 -6.30
N ASP A 62 -17.48 -5.29 -7.36
CA ASP A 62 -18.91 -5.56 -7.49
C ASP A 62 -19.41 -6.58 -6.46
N TYR A 63 -18.66 -7.65 -6.22
CA TYR A 63 -18.97 -8.61 -5.14
C TYR A 63 -19.04 -7.91 -3.78
N GLN A 64 -18.05 -7.10 -3.44
CA GLN A 64 -18.01 -6.38 -2.16
C GLN A 64 -19.21 -5.42 -2.01
N ARG A 65 -19.55 -4.69 -3.09
CA ARG A 65 -20.73 -3.84 -3.16
C ARG A 65 -22.04 -4.62 -2.99
N LEU A 66 -22.23 -5.70 -3.74
CA LEU A 66 -23.45 -6.53 -3.72
C LEU A 66 -23.69 -7.18 -2.35
N ASN A 67 -22.61 -7.48 -1.63
CA ASN A 67 -22.69 -8.13 -0.33
C ASN A 67 -22.46 -7.16 0.86
N ASN A 68 -22.37 -5.85 0.59
CA ASN A 68 -22.13 -4.80 1.58
C ASN A 68 -21.02 -5.16 2.58
N THR A 69 -19.87 -5.56 2.07
CA THR A 69 -18.75 -6.08 2.86
C THR A 69 -17.42 -5.62 2.29
N ILE A 70 -16.39 -5.50 3.13
CA ILE A 70 -15.00 -5.35 2.71
C ILE A 70 -14.24 -6.61 3.11
N THR A 71 -13.66 -7.31 2.13
CA THR A 71 -12.98 -8.60 2.37
C THR A 71 -12.09 -8.98 1.22
N HIS A 72 -10.94 -9.59 1.52
CA HIS A 72 -10.06 -10.18 0.51
C HIS A 72 -10.57 -11.51 -0.05
N ASP A 73 -11.41 -12.22 0.71
CA ASP A 73 -11.90 -13.54 0.32
C ASP A 73 -13.40 -13.53 0.01
N GLN A 74 -13.78 -14.17 -1.09
CA GLN A 74 -15.19 -14.35 -1.41
C GLN A 74 -15.73 -15.65 -0.80
N VAL A 75 -17.03 -15.67 -0.55
CA VAL A 75 -17.75 -16.84 -0.03
C VAL A 75 -18.56 -17.45 -1.16
N ALA A 76 -18.33 -18.74 -1.44
CA ALA A 76 -19.05 -19.48 -2.46
C ALA A 76 -20.58 -19.40 -2.26
N GLY A 77 -21.31 -19.24 -3.35
CA GLY A 77 -22.77 -19.11 -3.36
C GLY A 77 -23.32 -17.71 -3.07
N ARG A 78 -22.47 -16.73 -2.69
CA ARG A 78 -22.88 -15.32 -2.61
C ARG A 78 -22.97 -14.67 -3.98
N GLN A 79 -23.81 -13.64 -4.10
CA GLN A 79 -24.02 -12.93 -5.36
C GLN A 79 -22.71 -12.29 -5.84
N GLY A 80 -22.41 -12.44 -7.14
CA GLY A 80 -21.18 -11.91 -7.74
C GLY A 80 -19.92 -12.73 -7.44
N PHE A 81 -20.05 -13.93 -6.85
CA PHE A 81 -18.93 -14.83 -6.61
C PHE A 81 -18.23 -15.23 -7.91
N THR A 82 -16.91 -15.07 -7.95
CA THR A 82 -16.04 -15.50 -9.07
C THR A 82 -14.90 -16.40 -8.61
N GLY A 83 -14.50 -16.33 -7.33
CA GLY A 83 -13.44 -17.16 -6.75
C GLY A 83 -13.11 -16.73 -5.33
N VAL A 84 -12.74 -17.68 -4.47
CA VAL A 84 -12.48 -17.41 -3.05
C VAL A 84 -11.29 -16.48 -2.89
N THR A 85 -10.12 -16.89 -3.35
CA THR A 85 -8.86 -16.14 -3.20
C THR A 85 -8.61 -15.20 -4.39
N VAL A 86 -7.66 -14.26 -4.23
CA VAL A 86 -7.18 -13.39 -5.33
C VAL A 86 -6.77 -14.22 -6.55
N SER A 87 -6.01 -15.31 -6.33
CA SER A 87 -5.59 -16.19 -7.42
C SER A 87 -6.74 -16.88 -8.11
N ASP A 88 -7.76 -17.34 -7.37
CA ASP A 88 -8.94 -17.97 -7.96
C ASP A 88 -9.70 -16.97 -8.83
N ARG A 89 -9.86 -15.72 -8.35
CA ARG A 89 -10.53 -14.65 -9.09
C ARG A 89 -9.76 -14.23 -10.34
N LEU A 90 -8.44 -14.16 -10.27
CA LEU A 90 -7.58 -13.91 -11.43
C LEU A 90 -7.73 -15.03 -12.47
N THR A 91 -7.69 -16.29 -12.05
CA THR A 91 -7.90 -17.44 -12.94
C THR A 91 -9.30 -17.48 -13.52
N ALA A 92 -10.35 -17.18 -12.74
CA ALA A 92 -11.73 -17.09 -13.21
C ALA A 92 -11.93 -15.98 -14.24
N ALA A 93 -11.16 -14.89 -14.15
CA ALA A 93 -11.13 -13.85 -15.18
C ALA A 93 -10.32 -14.24 -16.44
N GLY A 94 -9.64 -15.39 -16.43
CA GLY A 94 -8.83 -15.89 -17.54
C GLY A 94 -7.34 -15.58 -17.44
N TYR A 95 -6.83 -15.11 -16.29
CA TYR A 95 -5.40 -14.89 -16.09
C TYR A 95 -4.69 -16.22 -15.85
N VAL A 96 -3.73 -16.55 -16.71
CA VAL A 96 -3.01 -17.82 -16.66
C VAL A 96 -1.65 -17.62 -15.98
N PHE A 97 -1.50 -18.16 -14.76
CA PHE A 97 -0.21 -18.19 -14.09
C PHE A 97 0.71 -19.23 -14.70
N ASN A 98 1.94 -18.83 -15.04
CA ASN A 98 3.00 -19.76 -15.38
C ASN A 98 3.57 -20.34 -14.10
N THR A 99 3.27 -21.61 -13.84
CA THR A 99 3.73 -22.34 -12.64
C THR A 99 5.17 -22.83 -12.75
N SER A 100 5.79 -22.72 -13.92
CA SER A 100 7.18 -23.13 -14.19
C SER A 100 8.19 -21.97 -14.07
N ALA A 101 7.72 -20.76 -13.73
CA ALA A 101 8.56 -19.59 -13.53
C ALA A 101 8.24 -18.89 -12.21
N ALA A 102 9.13 -18.02 -11.77
CA ALA A 102 8.87 -17.16 -10.62
C ALA A 102 7.62 -16.30 -10.87
N ARG A 103 6.78 -16.18 -9.84
CA ARG A 103 5.56 -15.38 -9.86
C ARG A 103 5.31 -14.71 -8.52
N ALA A 104 4.62 -13.58 -8.56
CA ALA A 104 4.11 -12.89 -7.38
C ALA A 104 2.73 -12.33 -7.71
N TYR A 105 1.87 -12.21 -6.70
CA TYR A 105 0.60 -11.50 -6.82
C TYR A 105 0.20 -10.92 -5.46
N GLY A 106 -0.63 -9.89 -5.48
CA GLY A 106 -1.15 -9.24 -4.29
C GLY A 106 -2.40 -8.45 -4.61
N GLU A 107 -3.12 -8.05 -3.56
CA GLU A 107 -4.36 -7.27 -3.66
C GLU A 107 -4.38 -6.21 -2.56
N VAL A 108 -4.90 -5.04 -2.89
CA VAL A 108 -5.33 -4.04 -1.91
C VAL A 108 -6.77 -3.64 -2.20
N ILE A 109 -7.54 -3.42 -1.14
CA ILE A 109 -8.97 -3.09 -1.21
C ILE A 109 -9.29 -1.90 -0.32
N SER A 110 -10.13 -0.99 -0.80
CA SER A 110 -10.67 0.12 0.00
C SER A 110 -12.19 0.17 -0.13
N ALA A 111 -12.85 0.65 0.93
CA ALA A 111 -14.25 1.05 0.88
C ALA A 111 -14.49 2.32 1.71
N THR A 112 -14.88 3.41 1.05
CA THR A 112 -15.05 4.75 1.64
C THR A 112 -16.25 5.47 1.04
N SER A 113 -16.69 6.56 1.67
CA SER A 113 -17.66 7.50 1.09
C SER A 113 -17.00 8.54 0.17
N SER A 114 -15.67 8.55 0.06
CA SER A 114 -14.97 9.37 -0.94
C SER A 114 -15.26 8.86 -2.36
N GLY A 115 -15.40 9.81 -3.29
CA GLY A 115 -15.66 9.52 -4.71
C GLY A 115 -14.41 9.51 -5.58
N THR A 116 -13.20 9.68 -5.02
CA THR A 116 -11.96 9.83 -5.80
C THR A 116 -11.03 8.63 -5.65
N GLY A 117 -10.55 8.10 -6.78
CA GLY A 117 -9.59 6.99 -6.79
C GLY A 117 -8.23 7.37 -6.21
N GLN A 118 -7.82 8.63 -6.35
CA GLN A 118 -6.59 9.16 -5.77
C GLN A 118 -6.59 9.07 -4.25
N TYR A 119 -7.71 9.47 -3.61
CA TYR A 119 -7.87 9.34 -2.17
C TYR A 119 -7.77 7.88 -1.74
N MET A 120 -8.48 6.99 -2.43
CA MET A 120 -8.48 5.56 -2.11
C MET A 120 -7.11 4.90 -2.28
N ALA A 121 -6.34 5.32 -3.28
CA ALA A 121 -4.96 4.85 -3.45
C ALA A 121 -4.03 5.42 -2.36
N GLU A 122 -4.17 6.70 -2.00
CA GLU A 122 -3.32 7.34 -0.99
C GLU A 122 -3.59 6.82 0.43
N GLU A 123 -4.84 6.52 0.79
CA GLU A 123 -5.16 5.91 2.08
C GLU A 123 -4.57 4.49 2.18
N LEU A 124 -4.60 3.71 1.10
CA LEU A 124 -3.98 2.38 1.05
C LEU A 124 -2.45 2.45 1.07
N ILE A 125 -1.85 3.50 0.50
CA ILE A 125 -0.41 3.77 0.69
C ILE A 125 -0.15 4.21 2.12
N THR A 126 -1.08 4.88 2.80
CA THR A 126 -0.90 5.28 4.20
C THR A 126 -0.93 4.06 5.14
N ALA A 127 -1.82 3.09 4.86
CA ALA A 127 -1.92 1.80 5.54
C ALA A 127 -0.70 0.91 5.25
N ILE A 128 -0.09 0.33 6.28
CA ILE A 128 1.29 -0.20 6.24
C ILE A 128 1.38 -1.52 5.49
N TYR A 129 0.47 -2.45 5.78
CA TYR A 129 0.45 -3.76 5.14
C TYR A 129 0.06 -3.63 3.67
N HIS A 130 -0.91 -2.77 3.36
CA HIS A 130 -1.26 -2.42 1.99
C HIS A 130 -0.10 -1.75 1.24
N ARG A 131 0.63 -0.84 1.89
CA ARG A 131 1.83 -0.21 1.32
C ARG A 131 2.89 -1.25 0.94
N PHE A 132 3.13 -2.27 1.76
CA PHE A 132 4.08 -3.34 1.41
C PHE A 132 3.70 -4.06 0.11
N VAL A 133 2.40 -4.27 -0.14
CA VAL A 133 1.92 -4.84 -1.41
C VAL A 133 2.10 -3.83 -2.55
N ILE A 134 1.64 -2.59 -2.38
CA ILE A 134 1.69 -1.56 -3.43
C ILE A 134 3.11 -1.27 -3.89
N PHE A 135 4.07 -1.32 -2.96
CA PHE A 135 5.49 -1.02 -3.18
C PHE A 135 6.36 -2.27 -3.29
N GLU A 136 5.78 -3.44 -3.56
CA GLU A 136 6.56 -4.61 -3.96
C GLU A 136 7.24 -4.32 -5.32
N PRO A 137 8.59 -4.30 -5.38
CA PRO A 137 9.29 -3.86 -6.58
C PRO A 137 9.17 -4.82 -7.77
N VAL A 138 8.95 -6.11 -7.54
CA VAL A 138 8.99 -7.11 -8.63
C VAL A 138 7.71 -7.18 -9.46
N PHE A 139 6.63 -6.52 -9.05
CA PHE A 139 5.40 -6.48 -9.84
C PHE A 139 5.64 -5.85 -11.22
N LYS A 140 4.89 -6.34 -12.21
CA LYS A 140 4.96 -5.92 -13.62
C LYS A 140 3.63 -5.41 -14.14
N GLU A 141 2.53 -5.95 -13.61
CA GLU A 141 1.19 -5.69 -14.09
C GLU A 141 0.29 -5.28 -12.94
N ILE A 142 -0.70 -4.45 -13.27
CA ILE A 142 -1.74 -4.00 -12.35
C ILE A 142 -3.09 -4.10 -13.06
N GLY A 143 -4.13 -4.39 -12.30
CA GLY A 143 -5.49 -4.14 -12.75
C GLY A 143 -6.35 -3.62 -11.61
N THR A 144 -7.25 -2.71 -11.95
CA THR A 144 -8.10 -2.00 -10.99
C THR A 144 -9.56 -2.11 -11.37
N GLY A 145 -10.41 -2.06 -10.37
CA GLY A 145 -11.85 -2.04 -10.50
C GLY A 145 -12.48 -1.24 -9.37
N ALA A 146 -13.67 -0.72 -9.62
CA ALA A 146 -14.40 0.05 -8.62
C ALA A 146 -15.92 -0.11 -8.79
N ALA A 147 -16.64 -0.05 -7.67
CA ALA A 147 -18.09 -0.12 -7.68
C ALA A 147 -18.67 0.78 -6.59
N THR A 148 -19.69 1.59 -6.91
CA THR A 148 -20.31 2.51 -5.95
C THR A 148 -21.73 2.05 -5.63
N ALA A 149 -22.02 1.88 -4.34
CA ALA A 149 -23.35 1.58 -3.84
C ALA A 149 -24.27 2.81 -3.88
N THR A 150 -25.58 2.58 -3.89
CA THR A 150 -26.59 3.65 -3.90
C THR A 150 -26.54 4.57 -2.67
N ASN A 151 -25.98 4.10 -1.57
CA ASN A 151 -25.74 4.91 -0.36
C ASN A 151 -24.46 5.77 -0.43
N GLY A 152 -23.81 5.84 -1.60
CA GLY A 152 -22.60 6.64 -1.84
C GLY A 152 -21.30 5.96 -1.41
N ARG A 153 -21.33 4.74 -0.87
CA ARG A 153 -20.11 3.99 -0.52
C ARG A 153 -19.46 3.41 -1.77
N SER A 154 -18.24 3.82 -2.05
CA SER A 154 -17.41 3.32 -3.14
C SER A 154 -16.48 2.22 -2.65
N TYR A 155 -16.32 1.18 -3.47
CA TYR A 155 -15.39 0.07 -3.29
C TYR A 155 -14.33 0.15 -4.39
N PHE A 156 -13.07 -0.04 -4.03
CA PHE A 156 -11.94 -0.04 -4.95
C PHE A 156 -11.08 -1.28 -4.68
N THR A 157 -10.67 -1.95 -5.75
CA THR A 157 -9.74 -3.08 -5.71
C THR A 157 -8.60 -2.82 -6.67
N ALA A 158 -7.36 -3.05 -6.24
CA ALA A 158 -6.19 -3.12 -7.11
C ALA A 158 -5.48 -4.45 -6.92
N ASN A 159 -5.34 -5.20 -8.01
CA ASN A 159 -4.62 -6.45 -8.08
C ASN A 159 -3.29 -6.23 -8.79
N PHE A 160 -2.22 -6.83 -8.26
CA PHE A 160 -0.87 -6.72 -8.78
C PHE A 160 -0.34 -8.10 -9.14
N THR A 161 0.42 -8.21 -10.23
CA THR A 161 1.07 -9.47 -10.59
C THR A 161 2.48 -9.28 -11.16
N ALA A 162 3.29 -10.32 -10.98
CA ALA A 162 4.44 -10.64 -11.79
C ALA A 162 4.29 -12.10 -12.22
N ASN A 163 4.32 -12.36 -13.53
CA ASN A 163 4.14 -13.69 -14.09
C ASN A 163 5.11 -13.90 -15.25
N ASN A 164 5.50 -15.15 -15.55
CA ASN A 164 6.63 -15.44 -16.46
C ASN A 164 7.93 -14.76 -15.97
N GLY A 165 8.23 -14.90 -14.68
CA GLY A 165 9.38 -14.26 -14.04
C GLY A 165 9.04 -12.91 -13.41
N TYR A 166 9.89 -12.49 -12.47
CA TYR A 166 9.81 -11.21 -11.80
C TYR A 166 10.08 -10.02 -12.74
N GLY A 167 9.58 -8.85 -12.35
CA GLY A 167 9.94 -7.56 -12.97
C GLY A 167 11.37 -7.16 -12.66
N ALA A 168 11.73 -5.94 -13.11
CA ALA A 168 13.08 -5.41 -12.93
C ALA A 168 13.51 -5.38 -11.45
N GLY A 169 12.56 -5.11 -10.54
CA GLY A 169 12.84 -4.95 -9.13
C GLY A 169 13.83 -3.82 -8.85
N LEU A 170 14.45 -3.87 -7.68
CA LEU A 170 15.56 -3.02 -7.26
C LEU A 170 16.90 -3.73 -7.52
N GLY A 171 17.95 -2.93 -7.68
CA GLY A 171 19.33 -3.43 -7.76
C GLY A 171 19.76 -4.13 -6.47
N ARG A 172 20.78 -4.99 -6.57
CA ARG A 172 21.31 -5.73 -5.42
C ARG A 172 21.79 -4.77 -4.33
N GLY A 173 21.42 -5.05 -3.08
CA GLY A 173 21.78 -4.20 -1.93
C GLY A 173 21.04 -2.86 -1.87
N GLN A 174 19.98 -2.68 -2.66
CA GLN A 174 19.15 -1.49 -2.62
C GLN A 174 17.83 -1.77 -1.90
N VAL A 175 17.30 -0.72 -1.27
CA VAL A 175 15.94 -0.65 -0.74
C VAL A 175 15.29 0.63 -1.23
N ALA A 176 13.99 0.63 -1.50
CA ALA A 176 13.20 1.85 -1.64
C ALA A 176 12.76 2.33 -0.26
N VAL A 177 12.45 3.63 -0.13
CA VAL A 177 12.02 4.23 1.14
C VAL A 177 10.71 4.99 0.95
N TRP A 178 9.87 5.02 1.98
CA TRP A 178 8.66 5.83 2.01
C TRP A 178 8.41 6.40 3.42
N PRO A 179 8.02 7.68 3.60
CA PRO A 179 8.03 8.77 2.63
C PRO A 179 9.37 8.87 1.87
N TYR A 180 9.33 9.36 0.63
CA TYR A 180 10.55 9.49 -0.16
C TYR A 180 11.41 10.68 0.30
N ASP A 181 12.68 10.68 -0.11
CA ASP A 181 13.60 11.74 0.31
C ASP A 181 13.14 13.11 -0.19
N ALA A 182 13.20 14.10 0.71
CA ALA A 182 12.68 15.45 0.53
C ALA A 182 11.17 15.53 0.21
N GLN A 183 10.38 14.48 0.47
CA GLN A 183 8.93 14.56 0.31
C GLN A 183 8.35 15.64 1.24
N THR A 184 7.52 16.52 0.68
CA THR A 184 6.80 17.56 1.43
C THR A 184 5.32 17.20 1.57
N ALA A 185 4.62 17.94 2.43
CA ALA A 185 3.20 17.78 2.70
C ALA A 185 2.79 16.35 3.12
N VAL A 186 3.68 15.63 3.79
CA VAL A 186 3.37 14.29 4.32
C VAL A 186 2.28 14.41 5.39
N PRO A 187 1.24 13.55 5.39
CA PRO A 187 0.27 13.54 6.48
C PRO A 187 0.95 13.34 7.83
N ARG A 188 0.34 13.87 8.88
CA ARG A 188 0.94 13.84 10.22
C ARG A 188 0.66 12.54 10.95
N ASN A 189 -0.45 11.92 10.64
CA ASN A 189 -1.01 10.80 11.37
C ASN A 189 -1.51 9.69 10.44
N PHE A 190 -1.80 8.56 11.07
CA PHE A 190 -2.49 7.41 10.51
C PHE A 190 -3.43 6.87 11.59
N PHE A 191 -4.62 6.40 11.17
CA PHE A 191 -5.59 5.75 12.05
C PHE A 191 -5.45 4.23 11.88
N SER A 192 -4.73 3.60 12.80
CA SER A 192 -4.33 2.18 12.76
C SER A 192 -5.53 1.23 12.63
N ASP A 193 -6.65 1.56 13.27
CA ASP A 193 -7.87 0.73 13.27
C ASP A 193 -8.56 0.66 11.90
N THR A 194 -8.12 1.49 10.93
CA THR A 194 -8.62 1.44 9.54
C THR A 194 -7.94 0.37 8.69
N GLU A 195 -6.89 -0.26 9.20
CA GLU A 195 -6.20 -1.37 8.57
C GLU A 195 -6.52 -2.69 9.31
N SER A 196 -6.72 -3.76 8.55
CA SER A 196 -6.94 -5.10 9.09
C SER A 196 -5.95 -6.06 8.44
N PRO A 197 -5.04 -6.69 9.20
CA PRO A 197 -4.88 -6.61 10.66
C PRO A 197 -4.38 -5.25 11.15
N ASP A 198 -4.63 -4.92 12.41
CA ASP A 198 -4.20 -3.65 13.02
C ASP A 198 -2.68 -3.63 13.30
N PRO A 199 -1.90 -2.73 12.66
CA PRO A 199 -0.45 -2.68 12.82
C PRO A 199 0.02 -2.12 14.17
N VAL A 200 -0.83 -1.38 14.89
CA VAL A 200 -0.52 -0.81 16.22
C VAL A 200 -1.65 -1.13 17.22
N PRO A 201 -1.67 -2.37 17.74
CA PRO A 201 -2.71 -2.80 18.67
C PRO A 201 -2.83 -1.85 19.87
N ASN A 202 -4.07 -1.50 20.22
CA ASN A 202 -4.45 -0.62 21.34
C ASN A 202 -4.12 0.87 21.15
N ARG A 203 -3.79 1.32 19.93
CA ARG A 203 -3.65 2.75 19.63
C ARG A 203 -4.08 3.07 18.21
N ASN A 204 -5.24 3.68 18.07
CA ASN A 204 -5.78 4.08 16.78
C ASN A 204 -4.96 5.23 16.14
N GLU A 205 -4.95 6.42 16.75
CA GLU A 205 -4.26 7.56 16.15
C GLU A 205 -2.75 7.52 16.48
N VAL A 206 -1.94 7.35 15.43
CA VAL A 206 -0.47 7.26 15.48
C VAL A 206 0.16 8.20 14.46
N GLY A 207 1.48 8.35 14.47
CA GLY A 207 2.19 9.14 13.46
C GLY A 207 2.25 8.43 12.12
N TYR A 208 2.51 9.21 11.05
CA TYR A 208 2.60 8.65 9.70
C TYR A 208 3.70 7.57 9.60
N PRO A 209 3.37 6.36 9.12
CA PRO A 209 4.33 5.27 9.07
C PRO A 209 5.46 5.51 8.08
N ILE A 210 6.65 4.99 8.38
CA ILE A 210 7.86 5.12 7.57
C ILE A 210 8.37 3.72 7.26
N SER A 211 8.79 3.44 6.04
CA SER A 211 9.06 2.07 5.58
C SER A 211 10.22 1.97 4.59
N VAL A 212 10.82 0.80 4.55
CA VAL A 212 11.77 0.37 3.52
C VAL A 212 11.25 -0.88 2.81
N HIS A 213 11.57 -1.00 1.51
CA HIS A 213 11.07 -2.07 0.65
C HIS A 213 12.20 -2.64 -0.21
N ALA A 214 12.31 -3.96 -0.28
CA ALA A 214 13.19 -4.71 -1.16
C ALA A 214 12.36 -5.64 -2.07
N ASN A 215 13.01 -6.29 -3.03
CA ASN A 215 12.35 -7.31 -3.86
C ASN A 215 11.82 -8.45 -2.99
N ILE A 216 10.68 -9.06 -3.36
CA ILE A 216 10.04 -10.14 -2.59
C ILE A 216 10.99 -11.29 -2.17
N ASN A 217 12.03 -11.56 -2.95
CA ASN A 217 13.03 -12.60 -2.72
C ASN A 217 14.28 -12.12 -1.94
N VAL A 218 14.34 -10.85 -1.55
CA VAL A 218 15.45 -10.22 -0.84
C VAL A 218 15.02 -9.96 0.60
N PRO A 219 15.49 -10.76 1.59
CA PRO A 219 15.12 -10.54 2.98
C PRO A 219 15.77 -9.27 3.53
N VAL A 220 14.97 -8.45 4.21
CA VAL A 220 15.41 -7.26 4.94
C VAL A 220 15.56 -7.61 6.43
N THR A 221 16.73 -7.32 6.99
CA THR A 221 16.98 -7.38 8.44
C THR A 221 17.26 -5.98 8.94
N VAL A 222 16.63 -5.61 10.07
CA VAL A 222 16.76 -4.28 10.66
C VAL A 222 17.77 -4.31 11.80
N THR A 223 18.80 -3.47 11.72
CA THR A 223 19.73 -3.23 12.83
C THR A 223 19.32 -1.98 13.61
N SER A 224 18.96 -0.90 12.92
CA SER A 224 18.36 0.30 13.50
C SER A 224 17.40 0.96 12.51
N PHE A 225 16.29 1.50 13.02
CA PHE A 225 15.35 2.29 12.24
C PHE A 225 14.77 3.37 13.15
N ALA A 226 15.11 4.62 12.89
CA ALA A 226 14.75 5.75 13.75
C ALA A 226 14.26 6.94 12.94
N VAL A 227 13.44 7.77 13.60
CA VAL A 227 12.97 9.05 13.08
C VAL A 227 12.99 10.08 14.18
N ARG A 228 13.40 11.30 13.83
CA ARG A 228 13.44 12.44 14.75
C ARG A 228 13.08 13.73 14.02
N PRO A 229 12.45 14.72 14.69
CA PRO A 229 12.39 16.06 14.14
C PRO A 229 13.81 16.60 13.98
N ARG A 230 14.06 17.40 12.95
CA ARG A 230 15.40 17.93 12.66
C ARG A 230 15.94 18.72 13.85
N GLY A 231 17.10 18.30 14.36
CA GLY A 231 17.73 18.87 15.56
C GLY A 231 17.13 18.42 16.90
N GLY A 232 16.17 17.50 16.90
CA GLY A 232 15.57 16.93 18.11
C GLY A 232 16.01 15.50 18.42
N ALA A 233 15.37 14.90 19.43
CA ALA A 233 15.59 13.52 19.85
C ALA A 233 14.73 12.52 19.06
N ASP A 234 15.15 11.25 19.06
CA ASP A 234 14.42 10.16 18.40
C ASP A 234 13.02 9.99 19.00
N LEU A 235 12.04 9.77 18.11
CA LEU A 235 10.66 9.49 18.52
C LEU A 235 10.51 8.04 19.01
N ALA A 236 9.62 7.82 19.96
CA ALA A 236 9.16 6.48 20.30
C ALA A 236 8.39 5.90 19.11
N THR A 237 8.81 4.73 18.63
CA THR A 237 8.22 4.05 17.47
C THR A 237 7.92 2.59 17.78
N ARG A 238 6.97 2.02 17.04
CA ARG A 238 6.79 0.57 16.92
C ARG A 238 7.51 0.11 15.65
N LEU A 239 8.44 -0.82 15.79
CA LEU A 239 9.08 -1.49 14.65
C LEU A 239 8.17 -2.62 14.15
N LEU A 240 7.96 -2.67 12.85
CA LEU A 240 7.31 -3.75 12.12
C LEU A 240 8.34 -4.37 11.17
N SER A 241 8.63 -5.65 11.39
CA SER A 241 9.58 -6.44 10.62
C SER A 241 9.13 -7.90 10.64
N ASN A 242 9.60 -8.70 9.69
CA ASN A 242 9.26 -10.13 9.67
C ASN A 242 9.64 -10.88 10.97
N ALA A 243 10.64 -10.39 11.71
CA ALA A 243 11.08 -11.01 12.96
C ALA A 243 10.15 -10.76 14.15
N ASN A 244 9.34 -9.70 14.12
CA ASN A 244 8.51 -9.28 15.26
C ASN A 244 7.03 -9.05 14.94
N ASP A 245 6.64 -9.16 13.67
CA ASP A 245 5.27 -8.98 13.21
C ASP A 245 4.95 -9.97 12.09
N SER A 246 3.95 -10.84 12.32
CA SER A 246 3.60 -11.95 11.41
C SER A 246 2.98 -11.49 10.08
N HIS A 247 2.52 -10.24 10.01
CA HIS A 247 1.89 -9.65 8.83
C HIS A 247 2.89 -8.84 8.00
N THR A 248 4.10 -8.64 8.51
CA THR A 248 5.20 -8.02 7.77
C THR A 248 5.97 -9.07 6.99
N GLY A 249 5.97 -8.92 5.67
CA GLY A 249 6.72 -9.79 4.75
C GLY A 249 8.23 -9.70 4.97
N ARG A 250 8.97 -10.66 4.39
CA ARG A 250 10.43 -10.74 4.54
C ARG A 250 11.18 -9.60 3.85
N SER A 251 10.58 -9.00 2.83
CA SER A 251 11.22 -7.99 1.95
C SER A 251 10.97 -6.56 2.38
N SER A 252 10.32 -6.31 3.52
CA SER A 252 9.99 -4.97 3.97
C SER A 252 10.12 -4.80 5.48
N ALA A 253 10.25 -3.56 5.91
CA ALA A 253 10.17 -3.17 7.32
C ALA A 253 9.60 -1.76 7.44
N ALA A 254 8.98 -1.46 8.57
CA ALA A 254 8.45 -0.12 8.86
C ALA A 254 8.66 0.27 10.33
N ILE A 255 8.69 1.57 10.60
CA ILE A 255 8.49 2.13 11.93
C ILE A 255 7.22 2.99 11.92
N VAL A 256 6.47 2.90 13.00
CA VAL A 256 5.27 3.72 13.23
C VAL A 256 5.53 4.61 14.43
N PRO A 257 5.64 5.94 14.28
CA PRO A 257 5.72 6.84 15.41
C PRO A 257 4.50 6.68 16.31
N LEU A 258 4.72 6.53 17.61
CA LEU A 258 3.67 6.22 18.58
C LEU A 258 2.77 7.41 18.92
N GLN A 259 3.03 8.58 18.33
CA GLN A 259 2.28 9.82 18.47
C GLN A 259 2.18 10.51 17.09
N PRO A 260 1.10 11.27 16.82
CA PRO A 260 1.00 12.11 15.63
C PRO A 260 2.22 13.02 15.47
N LEU A 261 2.69 13.17 14.24
CA LEU A 261 3.80 14.06 13.92
C LEU A 261 3.37 15.52 14.06
N ALA A 262 4.32 16.40 14.40
CA ALA A 262 4.12 17.84 14.43
C ALA A 262 3.89 18.37 13.00
N ALA A 263 3.10 19.43 12.85
CA ALA A 263 2.82 20.05 11.56
C ALA A 263 4.03 20.84 11.04
N GLY A 264 4.17 20.95 9.72
CA GLY A 264 5.22 21.76 9.08
C GLY A 264 6.65 21.43 9.52
N THR A 265 6.88 20.21 9.99
CA THR A 265 8.14 19.80 10.64
C THR A 265 8.91 18.87 9.73
N THR A 266 10.20 19.16 9.53
CA THR A 266 11.11 18.23 8.85
C THR A 266 11.56 17.14 9.82
N TYR A 267 11.39 15.90 9.41
CA TYR A 267 11.83 14.71 10.11
C TYR A 267 13.01 14.09 9.37
N ASP A 268 14.09 13.81 10.10
CA ASP A 268 15.24 13.05 9.61
C ASP A 268 15.05 11.58 10.00
N VAL A 269 15.23 10.68 9.02
CA VAL A 269 15.07 9.25 9.18
C VAL A 269 16.40 8.55 8.92
N THR A 270 16.71 7.56 9.74
CA THR A 270 17.86 6.68 9.53
C THR A 270 17.43 5.22 9.56
N PHE A 271 17.98 4.45 8.62
CA PHE A 271 17.84 3.00 8.55
C PHE A 271 19.22 2.38 8.38
N THR A 272 19.55 1.41 9.21
CA THR A 272 20.69 0.51 9.04
C THR A 272 20.23 -0.93 9.15
N GLY A 273 20.75 -1.80 8.29
CA GLY A 273 20.34 -3.19 8.24
C GLY A 273 21.03 -3.93 7.11
N THR A 274 20.39 -5.00 6.64
CA THR A 274 20.85 -5.76 5.47
C THR A 274 19.72 -6.05 4.50
N ALA A 275 20.04 -6.10 3.21
CA ALA A 275 19.19 -6.64 2.16
C ALA A 275 19.94 -7.83 1.52
N ASP A 276 19.43 -9.05 1.70
CA ASP A 276 20.11 -10.29 1.27
C ASP A 276 21.54 -10.41 1.82
N GLY A 277 21.71 -10.10 3.11
CA GLY A 277 23.00 -10.11 3.80
C GLY A 277 23.96 -8.98 3.42
N VAL A 278 23.65 -8.17 2.40
CA VAL A 278 24.43 -6.99 2.03
C VAL A 278 24.05 -5.84 2.96
N ALA A 279 25.02 -5.19 3.59
CA ALA A 279 24.79 -4.04 4.45
C ALA A 279 24.14 -2.88 3.69
N VAL A 280 23.11 -2.28 4.28
CA VAL A 280 22.37 -1.15 3.73
C VAL A 280 22.27 -0.06 4.79
N THR A 281 22.63 1.16 4.40
CA THR A 281 22.42 2.37 5.20
C THR A 281 21.65 3.39 4.37
N ARG A 282 20.59 3.94 4.95
CA ARG A 282 19.81 5.03 4.35
C ARG A 282 19.63 6.15 5.38
N SER A 283 19.83 7.37 4.93
CA SER A 283 19.48 8.59 5.65
C SER A 283 18.71 9.48 4.68
N TRP A 284 17.54 9.94 5.08
CA TRP A 284 16.69 10.80 4.26
C TRP A 284 15.82 11.68 5.15
N SER A 285 15.10 12.62 4.56
CA SER A 285 14.17 13.45 5.31
C SER A 285 12.84 13.66 4.59
N PHE A 286 11.80 14.00 5.34
CA PHE A 286 10.52 14.45 4.79
C PHE A 286 9.93 15.55 5.67
N THR A 287 9.01 16.34 5.11
CA THR A 287 8.33 17.43 5.81
C THR A 287 6.83 17.19 5.87
N THR A 288 6.28 17.24 7.07
CA THR A 288 4.83 17.13 7.29
C THR A 288 4.09 18.38 6.82
N ARG A 289 2.83 18.20 6.43
CA ARG A 289 1.90 19.31 6.19
C ARG A 289 1.49 20.03 7.48
#